data_AF-A0A7Y3MUU9-F1
#
_entry.id   AF-A0A7Y3MUU9-F1
#
_cell.length_a   1.000
_cell.length_b   1.000
_cell.length_c   1.000
_cell.angle_alpha   90.00
_cell.angle_beta   90.00
_cell.angle_gamma   90.00
#
_symmetry.space_group_name_H-M   'P 1'
#
loop_
_entity.id
_entity.type
_entity.pdbx_description
1 polymer ?
#
loop_
_entity_poly.entity_id
_entity_poly.type
_entity_poly.pdbx_seq_one_letter_code
_entity_poly.pdbx_strand_id
1 'polypeptide(L)'
;MSRLAEVYDGGTTLLSAAEIAESRGLQKPFVAKLLSTLSTAGLVNGTRGPGGGFTLARDPRKITLQDVFVLFEREDESLACPFGGGVCGVGDPRPLHDKLVNVKKTMDELLLMTKFEVFRVAYQDDERRPTKSRRTKTKKKKRSRDSYRATRGRS
;
A
#
# COMPACT_ATOMS: atom_id res chain seq x y z
N MET A 1 2.58 2.38 -3.54
CA MET A 1 3.20 3.53 -4.24
C MET A 1 4.69 3.68 -4.01
N SER A 2 5.27 3.29 -2.87
CA SER A 2 6.72 3.42 -2.63
C SER A 2 7.57 2.84 -3.77
N ARG A 3 7.17 1.70 -4.36
CA ARG A 3 7.89 1.13 -5.52
C ARG A 3 7.91 2.03 -6.74
N LEU A 4 6.81 2.75 -7.00
CA LEU A 4 6.72 3.71 -8.11
C LEU A 4 7.58 4.94 -7.82
N ALA A 5 7.67 5.37 -6.57
CA ALA A 5 8.55 6.47 -6.15
C ALA A 5 10.05 6.11 -6.28
N GLU A 6 10.43 4.89 -5.89
CA GLU A 6 11.81 4.38 -6.01
C GLU A 6 12.35 4.44 -7.45
N VAL A 7 11.51 4.18 -8.45
CA VAL A 7 11.89 4.22 -9.88
C VAL A 7 11.42 5.47 -10.60
N TYR A 8 10.97 6.48 -9.88
CA TYR A 8 10.43 7.67 -10.52
C TYR A 8 11.56 8.43 -11.23
N ASP A 9 11.37 8.62 -12.54
CA ASP A 9 12.32 9.22 -13.48
C ASP A 9 11.61 10.27 -14.35
N GLY A 10 10.68 11.02 -13.75
CA GLY A 10 9.80 11.95 -14.47
C GLY A 10 8.56 11.28 -15.09
N GLY A 11 8.31 10.02 -14.77
CA GLY A 11 7.12 9.28 -15.24
C GLY A 11 7.36 8.45 -16.51
N THR A 12 8.62 8.26 -16.90
CA THR A 12 9.02 7.48 -18.08
C THR A 12 8.93 5.99 -17.78
N THR A 13 9.43 5.56 -16.63
CA THR A 13 9.35 4.17 -16.19
C THR A 13 7.92 3.84 -15.75
N LEU A 14 7.34 2.85 -16.42
CA LEU A 14 6.04 2.27 -16.08
C LEU A 14 6.24 0.88 -15.50
N LEU A 15 5.61 0.59 -14.36
CA LEU A 15 5.60 -0.74 -13.76
C LEU A 15 4.21 -1.37 -13.82
N SER A 16 4.14 -2.61 -14.29
CA SER A 16 2.93 -3.40 -14.23
C SER A 16 2.58 -3.76 -12.78
N ALA A 17 1.30 -4.07 -12.55
CA ALA A 17 0.86 -4.61 -11.26
C ALA A 17 1.57 -5.91 -10.88
N ALA A 18 2.06 -6.69 -11.87
CA ALA A 18 2.79 -7.92 -11.63
C ALA A 18 4.21 -7.64 -11.09
N GLU A 19 4.94 -6.72 -11.71
CA GLU A 19 6.29 -6.31 -11.26
C GLU A 19 6.25 -5.69 -9.86
N ILE A 20 5.25 -4.83 -9.61
CA ILE A 20 5.06 -4.24 -8.27
C ILE A 20 4.75 -5.35 -7.25
N ALA A 21 3.85 -6.27 -7.56
CA ALA A 21 3.49 -7.36 -6.67
C ALA A 21 4.69 -8.27 -6.36
N GLU A 22 5.48 -8.62 -7.36
CA GLU A 22 6.70 -9.41 -7.19
C GLU A 22 7.71 -8.70 -6.30
N SER A 23 7.99 -7.41 -6.57
CA SER A 23 8.93 -6.61 -5.78
C SER A 23 8.55 -6.48 -4.31
N ARG A 24 7.25 -6.59 -3.99
CA ARG A 24 6.70 -6.45 -2.63
C ARG A 24 6.29 -7.78 -2.00
N GLY A 25 6.42 -8.91 -2.70
CA GLY A 25 5.95 -10.21 -2.21
C GLY A 25 4.42 -10.27 -2.00
N LEU A 26 3.66 -9.45 -2.72
CA LEU A 26 2.20 -9.36 -2.64
C LEU A 26 1.52 -10.16 -3.75
N GLN A 27 0.21 -10.37 -3.62
CA GLN A 27 -0.59 -10.99 -4.68
C GLN A 27 -0.97 -9.94 -5.74
N LYS A 28 -0.79 -10.27 -7.03
CA LYS A 28 -1.12 -9.39 -8.16
C LYS A 28 -2.54 -8.81 -8.11
N PRO A 29 -3.62 -9.59 -7.83
CA PRO A 29 -4.98 -9.04 -7.81
C PRO A 29 -5.16 -7.93 -6.76
N PHE A 30 -4.53 -8.09 -5.58
CA PHE A 30 -4.56 -7.09 -4.53
C PHE A 30 -3.86 -5.79 -4.95
N VAL A 31 -2.65 -5.91 -5.53
CA VAL A 31 -1.90 -4.75 -6.04
C VAL A 31 -2.64 -4.05 -7.17
N ALA A 32 -3.26 -4.80 -8.08
CA ALA A 32 -4.08 -4.23 -9.16
C ALA A 32 -5.26 -3.44 -8.61
N LYS A 33 -5.95 -3.95 -7.59
CA LYS A 33 -7.05 -3.23 -6.92
C LYS A 33 -6.55 -1.94 -6.25
N LEU A 34 -5.41 -2.01 -5.54
CA LEU A 34 -4.81 -0.85 -4.89
C LEU A 34 -4.43 0.24 -5.91
N LEU A 35 -3.78 -0.14 -7.01
CA LEU A 35 -3.40 0.77 -8.09
C LEU A 35 -4.61 1.38 -8.78
N SER A 36 -5.71 0.63 -8.92
CA SER A 36 -6.97 1.19 -9.43
C SER A 36 -7.50 2.29 -8.51
N THR A 37 -7.57 2.06 -7.20
CA THR A 37 -8.02 3.07 -6.23
C THR A 37 -7.14 4.32 -6.27
N LEU A 38 -5.81 4.13 -6.28
CA LEU A 38 -4.86 5.23 -6.36
C LEU A 38 -4.95 6.00 -7.69
N SER A 39 -5.27 5.32 -8.78
CA SER A 39 -5.42 5.95 -10.09
C SER A 39 -6.68 6.81 -10.15
N THR A 40 -7.80 6.30 -9.61
CA THR A 40 -9.04 7.09 -9.46
C THR A 40 -8.81 8.32 -8.59
N ALA A 41 -7.96 8.22 -7.56
CA ALA A 41 -7.59 9.34 -6.70
C ALA A 41 -6.54 10.30 -7.32
N GLY A 42 -6.10 10.06 -8.56
CA GLY A 42 -5.13 10.93 -9.24
C GLY A 42 -3.71 10.89 -8.66
N LEU A 43 -3.36 9.83 -7.91
CA LEU A 43 -2.02 9.66 -7.34
C LEU A 43 -1.08 8.86 -8.26
N VAL A 44 -1.64 8.02 -9.13
CA VAL A 44 -0.91 7.27 -10.15
C VAL A 44 -1.57 7.39 -11.52
N ASN A 45 -0.75 7.45 -12.56
CA ASN A 45 -1.21 7.34 -13.94
C ASN A 45 -1.08 5.88 -14.38
N GLY A 46 -2.10 5.36 -15.07
CA GLY A 46 -2.12 3.99 -15.58
C GLY A 46 -2.38 3.95 -17.08
N THR A 47 -1.53 3.23 -17.81
CA THR A 47 -1.65 3.03 -19.27
C THR A 47 -2.00 1.59 -19.56
N ARG A 48 -2.99 1.36 -20.45
CA ARG A 48 -3.39 0.01 -20.90
C ARG A 48 -2.61 -0.42 -22.15
N GLY A 49 -2.55 -1.72 -22.41
CA GLY A 49 -1.95 -2.31 -23.61
C GLY A 49 -0.54 -2.88 -23.41
N PRO A 50 0.07 -3.44 -24.46
CA PRO A 50 1.46 -3.92 -24.43
C PRO A 50 2.41 -2.77 -24.06
N GLY A 51 3.29 -3.00 -23.07
CA GLY A 51 4.16 -1.94 -22.53
C GLY A 51 3.46 -0.96 -21.58
N GLY A 52 2.17 -1.15 -21.30
CA GLY A 52 1.42 -0.38 -20.30
C GLY A 52 1.82 -0.71 -18.86
N GLY A 53 1.52 0.20 -17.95
CA GLY A 53 1.85 0.07 -16.54
C GLY A 53 1.41 1.29 -15.76
N PHE A 54 1.93 1.42 -14.54
CA PHE A 54 1.63 2.52 -13.64
C PHE A 54 2.88 3.33 -13.34
N THR A 55 2.70 4.63 -13.14
CA THR A 55 3.71 5.55 -12.62
C THR A 55 3.05 6.58 -11.71
N LEU A 56 3.84 7.36 -10.96
CA LEU A 56 3.29 8.44 -10.13
C LEU A 56 2.66 9.52 -11.03
N ALA A 57 1.50 10.03 -10.63
CA ALA A 57 0.80 11.06 -11.40
C ALA A 57 1.48 12.44 -11.31
N ARG A 58 2.31 12.66 -10.29
CA ARG A 58 3.06 13.89 -10.04
C ARG A 58 4.39 13.57 -9.36
N ASP A 59 5.27 14.57 -9.33
CA ASP A 59 6.57 14.47 -8.69
C ASP A 59 6.44 14.01 -7.22
N PRO A 60 7.26 13.04 -6.75
CA PRO A 60 7.21 12.50 -5.39
C PRO A 60 7.44 13.56 -4.29
N ARG A 61 8.03 14.73 -4.60
CA ARG A 61 8.13 15.90 -3.71
C ARG A 61 6.80 16.64 -3.51
N LYS A 62 5.76 16.25 -4.24
CA LYS A 62 4.39 16.79 -4.16
C LYS A 62 3.38 15.75 -3.65
N ILE A 63 3.82 14.56 -3.25
CA ILE A 63 2.95 13.51 -2.71
C ILE A 63 3.34 13.26 -1.26
N THR A 64 2.41 13.47 -0.33
CA THR A 64 2.59 13.20 1.10
C THR A 64 2.15 11.78 1.45
N LEU A 65 2.55 11.27 2.62
CA LEU A 65 1.97 10.02 3.15
C LEU A 65 0.48 10.22 3.48
N GLN A 66 0.09 11.42 3.92
CA GLN A 66 -1.30 11.80 4.17
C GLN A 66 -2.18 11.57 2.93
N ASP A 67 -1.72 11.97 1.73
CA ASP A 67 -2.46 11.80 0.47
C ASP A 67 -2.92 10.36 0.23
N VAL A 68 -2.13 9.39 0.71
CA VAL A 68 -2.43 7.96 0.59
C VAL A 68 -3.24 7.47 1.78
N PHE A 69 -2.87 7.91 2.98
CA PHE A 69 -3.50 7.51 4.23
C PHE A 69 -5.01 7.75 4.20
N VAL A 70 -5.43 8.94 3.79
CA VAL A 70 -6.86 9.33 3.74
C VAL A 70 -7.70 8.52 2.75
N LEU A 71 -7.08 7.82 1.78
CA LEU A 71 -7.80 6.98 0.83
C LEU A 71 -8.18 5.61 1.41
N PHE A 72 -7.50 5.17 2.45
CA PHE A 72 -7.66 3.83 3.03
C PHE A 72 -8.14 3.87 4.48
N GLU A 73 -7.92 5.00 5.16
CA GLU A 73 -8.53 5.25 6.45
C GLU A 73 -9.98 5.68 6.28
N ARG A 74 -10.86 5.20 7.16
CA ARG A 74 -12.23 5.73 7.21
C ARG A 74 -12.19 7.08 7.91
N GLU A 75 -13.18 7.92 7.64
CA GLU A 75 -13.46 9.12 8.44
C GLU A 75 -13.93 8.66 9.84
N ASP A 76 -13.01 8.14 10.64
CA ASP A 76 -13.20 8.05 12.08
C ASP A 76 -12.96 9.46 12.61
N GLU A 77 -13.98 10.31 12.45
CA GLU A 77 -14.04 11.64 13.09
C GLU A 77 -13.94 11.54 14.61
N SER A 78 -14.06 10.32 15.14
CA SER A 78 -13.77 10.05 16.51
C SER A 78 -12.27 9.73 16.67
N LEU A 79 -11.51 10.70 17.19
CA LEU A 79 -10.83 10.36 18.44
C LEU A 79 -11.93 9.95 19.42
N ALA A 80 -12.47 8.74 19.27
CA ALA A 80 -13.32 8.14 20.26
C ALA A 80 -12.41 8.06 21.45
N CYS A 81 -12.56 9.04 22.33
CA CYS A 81 -12.07 8.96 23.68
C CYS A 81 -12.38 7.51 24.10
N PRO A 82 -11.39 6.71 24.53
CA PRO A 82 -11.60 5.28 24.79
C PRO A 82 -12.66 5.04 25.88
N PHE A 83 -13.10 6.12 26.53
CA PHE A 83 -14.22 6.20 27.47
C PHE A 83 -15.61 6.47 26.81
N GLY A 84 -15.74 6.45 25.49
CA GLY A 84 -16.97 6.75 24.73
C GLY A 84 -17.10 8.22 24.32
N GLY A 85 -17.68 8.47 23.14
CA GLY A 85 -18.05 9.82 22.69
C GLY A 85 -19.17 10.41 23.56
N GLY A 86 -19.17 11.73 23.77
CA GLY A 86 -20.19 12.44 24.56
C GLY A 86 -19.79 12.85 25.99
N VAL A 87 -18.58 12.51 26.44
CA VAL A 87 -18.10 12.83 27.80
C VAL A 87 -16.94 13.83 27.81
N CYS A 88 -16.47 14.29 26.64
CA CYS A 88 -15.47 15.35 26.54
C CYS A 88 -16.18 16.72 26.53
N GLY A 89 -15.82 17.61 27.46
CA GLY A 89 -16.40 18.95 27.57
C GLY A 89 -17.01 19.31 28.93
N VAL A 90 -17.03 18.40 29.91
CA VAL A 90 -17.48 18.69 31.28
C VAL A 90 -16.46 18.18 32.30
N GLY A 91 -15.80 19.10 33.02
CA GLY A 91 -14.88 18.80 34.13
C GLY A 91 -13.40 18.66 33.76
N ASP A 92 -12.62 18.17 34.73
CA ASP A 92 -11.15 18.03 34.68
C ASP A 92 -10.70 17.13 33.50
N PRO A 93 -9.68 17.52 32.70
CA PRO A 93 -9.20 16.71 31.58
C PRO A 93 -8.80 15.31 32.06
N ARG A 94 -9.44 14.29 31.47
CA ARG A 94 -9.25 12.89 31.88
C ARG A 94 -7.79 12.44 31.71
N PRO A 95 -7.29 11.50 32.53
CA PRO A 95 -5.86 11.15 32.63
C PRO A 95 -5.12 10.78 31.33
N LEU A 96 -5.86 10.41 30.28
CA LEU A 96 -5.31 9.93 29.01
C LEU A 96 -5.63 10.84 27.81
N HIS A 97 -6.54 11.80 27.94
CA HIS A 97 -7.05 12.58 26.80
C HIS A 97 -5.92 13.35 26.10
N ASP A 98 -5.18 14.16 26.85
CA ASP A 98 -4.09 14.98 26.31
C ASP A 98 -2.99 14.12 25.67
N LYS A 99 -2.71 12.94 26.24
CA LYS A 99 -1.75 12.00 25.68
C LYS A 99 -2.20 11.45 24.33
N LEU A 100 -3.49 11.08 24.19
CA LEU A 100 -4.03 10.57 22.93
C LEU A 100 -4.11 11.66 21.85
N VAL A 101 -4.54 12.86 22.23
CA VAL A 101 -4.54 14.03 21.34
C VAL A 101 -3.13 14.31 20.85
N ASN A 102 -2.13 14.29 21.74
CA ASN A 102 -0.73 14.49 21.37
C ASN A 102 -0.20 13.39 20.44
N VAL A 103 -0.52 12.12 20.69
CA VAL A 103 -0.11 11.02 19.79
C VAL A 103 -0.72 11.19 18.40
N LYS A 104 -2.02 11.51 18.31
CA LYS A 104 -2.66 11.78 17.02
C LYS A 104 -2.00 12.95 16.32
N LYS A 105 -1.76 14.06 17.03
CA LYS A 105 -1.09 15.24 16.46
C LYS A 105 0.27 14.88 15.87
N THR A 106 1.10 14.13 16.60
CA THR A 106 2.40 13.66 16.08
C THR A 106 2.26 12.77 14.86
N MET A 107 1.26 11.88 14.83
CA MET A 107 0.99 11.03 13.67
C MET A 107 0.56 11.86 12.45
N ASP A 108 -0.36 12.80 12.63
CA ASP A 108 -0.83 13.69 11.57
C ASP A 108 0.33 14.54 11.01
N GLU A 109 1.16 15.12 11.89
CA GLU A 109 2.34 15.88 11.49
C GLU A 109 3.31 15.02 10.67
N LEU A 110 3.57 13.77 11.09
CA LEU A 110 4.42 12.84 10.35
C LEU A 110 3.84 12.57 8.96
N LEU A 111 2.54 12.28 8.86
CA LEU A 111 1.89 11.95 7.60
C LEU A 111 1.87 13.14 6.63
N LEU A 112 1.65 14.35 7.14
CA LEU A 112 1.63 15.58 6.35
C LEU A 112 3.02 16.00 5.88
N MET A 113 4.02 15.91 6.76
CA MET A 113 5.38 16.39 6.47
C MET A 113 6.20 15.38 5.67
N THR A 114 5.89 14.08 5.76
CA THR A 114 6.64 13.05 5.06
C THR A 114 6.15 12.91 3.62
N LYS A 115 7.07 13.12 2.67
CA LYS A 115 6.81 13.02 1.24
C LYS A 115 7.34 11.72 0.65
N PHE A 116 6.75 11.27 -0.45
CA PHE A 116 7.21 10.07 -1.17
C PHE A 116 8.63 10.20 -1.73
N GLU A 117 9.15 11.42 -1.83
CA GLU A 117 10.55 11.69 -2.22
C GLU A 117 11.56 10.89 -1.38
N VAL A 118 11.25 10.63 -0.11
CA VAL A 118 12.13 9.84 0.77
C VAL A 118 12.45 8.45 0.19
N PHE A 119 11.52 7.85 -0.55
CA PHE A 119 11.73 6.56 -1.20
C PHE A 119 12.57 6.67 -2.47
N ARG A 120 12.45 7.78 -3.22
CA ARG A 120 13.26 8.03 -4.41
C ARG A 120 14.72 8.24 -4.02
N VAL A 121 14.98 9.18 -3.10
CA VAL A 121 16.34 9.49 -2.61
C VAL A 121 16.99 8.26 -2.00
N ALA A 122 16.28 7.54 -1.13
CA ALA A 122 16.84 6.35 -0.50
C ALA A 122 17.26 5.27 -1.52
N TYR A 123 16.49 5.11 -2.61
CA TYR A 123 16.76 4.06 -3.59
C TYR A 123 17.75 4.46 -4.67
N GLN A 124 17.67 5.69 -5.16
CA GLN A 124 18.44 6.20 -6.30
C GLN A 124 19.74 6.87 -5.87
N ASP A 125 19.71 7.65 -4.79
CA ASP A 125 20.82 8.53 -4.39
C ASP A 125 21.65 7.87 -3.27
N ASP A 126 21.00 7.22 -2.30
CA ASP A 126 21.66 6.53 -1.17
C ASP A 126 21.94 5.04 -1.41
N GLU A 127 21.55 4.50 -2.57
CA GLU A 127 21.64 3.07 -2.95
C GLU A 127 21.03 2.06 -1.94
N ARG A 128 20.09 2.50 -1.08
CA ARG A 128 19.43 1.64 -0.10
C ARG A 128 18.39 0.77 -0.79
N ARG A 129 18.72 -0.50 -0.97
CA ARG A 129 17.80 -1.49 -1.55
C ARG A 129 16.95 -2.15 -0.46
N PRO A 130 15.63 -2.32 -0.68
CA PRO A 130 14.79 -3.10 0.21
C PRO A 130 15.36 -4.51 0.36
N THR A 131 15.42 -5.01 1.60
CA THR A 131 15.79 -6.41 1.84
C THR A 131 14.77 -7.32 1.15
N LYS A 132 15.25 -8.36 0.45
CA LYS A 132 14.35 -9.32 -0.22
C LYS A 132 13.45 -9.94 0.85
N SER A 133 12.13 -9.75 0.72
CA SER A 133 11.15 -10.39 1.60
C SER A 133 11.41 -11.90 1.62
N ARG A 134 11.77 -12.42 2.79
CA ARG A 134 12.10 -13.82 3.04
C ARG A 134 10.84 -14.66 2.87
N ARG A 135 10.49 -14.99 1.62
CA ARG A 135 9.40 -15.93 1.31
C ARG A 135 9.77 -17.31 1.84
N THR A 136 9.01 -17.80 2.82
CA THR A 136 8.93 -19.20 3.19
C THR A 136 8.69 -20.05 1.93
N LYS A 137 9.61 -20.98 1.66
CA LYS A 137 9.50 -21.97 0.59
C LYS A 137 8.36 -22.96 0.91
N THR A 138 7.10 -22.61 0.67
CA THR A 138 6.06 -23.64 0.59
C THR A 138 6.13 -24.26 -0.81
N LYS A 139 6.91 -25.35 -0.94
CA LYS A 139 6.89 -26.24 -2.10
C LYS A 139 5.45 -26.67 -2.36
N LYS A 140 4.80 -26.13 -3.40
CA LYS A 140 3.54 -26.66 -3.92
C LYS A 140 3.85 -27.96 -4.65
N LYS A 141 3.86 -29.08 -3.92
CA LYS A 141 3.99 -30.44 -4.48
C LYS A 141 2.86 -30.63 -5.49
N LYS A 142 3.22 -30.73 -6.78
CA LYS A 142 2.31 -31.04 -7.89
C LYS A 142 1.71 -32.42 -7.61
N ARG A 143 0.50 -32.49 -7.05
CA ARG A 143 -0.25 -33.75 -7.00
C ARG A 143 -0.72 -34.06 -8.42
N SER A 144 -0.14 -35.11 -9.00
CA SER A 144 -0.65 -35.80 -10.18
C SER A 144 -2.12 -36.13 -9.94
N ARG A 145 -3.01 -35.72 -10.86
CA ARG A 145 -4.37 -36.22 -10.90
C ARG A 145 -4.34 -37.47 -11.75
N ASP A 146 -4.28 -38.63 -11.11
CA ASP A 146 -4.56 -39.89 -11.79
C ASP A 146 -6.03 -39.90 -12.23
N SER A 147 -6.22 -40.02 -13.54
CA SER A 147 -7.52 -40.17 -14.17
C SER A 147 -8.11 -41.53 -13.79
N TYR A 148 -9.17 -41.54 -12.99
CA TYR A 148 -9.99 -42.73 -12.78
C TYR A 148 -10.67 -43.11 -14.11
N ARG A 149 -10.19 -44.20 -14.74
CA ARG A 149 -10.88 -44.87 -15.84
C ARG A 149 -11.71 -46.00 -15.25
N ALA A 150 -13.01 -45.82 -15.15
CA ALA A 150 -13.93 -46.89 -14.76
C ALA A 150 -14.09 -47.87 -15.94
N THR A 151 -13.51 -49.06 -15.84
CA THR A 151 -13.92 -50.22 -16.63
C THR A 151 -15.09 -50.89 -15.92
N ARG A 152 -16.28 -50.85 -16.50
CA ARG A 152 -17.33 -51.82 -16.19
C ARG A 152 -17.64 -52.61 -17.45
N GLY A 153 -17.54 -53.92 -17.28
CA GLY A 153 -17.54 -54.93 -18.32
C GLY A 153 -18.92 -55.17 -18.91
N ARG A 154 -18.85 -55.83 -20.06
CA ARG A 154 -19.94 -56.33 -20.88
C ARG A 154 -19.88 -57.85 -20.76
N SER A 155 -20.90 -58.46 -20.17
CA SER A 155 -21.34 -59.84 -20.36
C SER A 155 -22.65 -60.03 -19.60
#